data_AF-A0AAW0PSI6-F1
#
_entry.id   AF-A0AAW0PSI6-F1
#
_cell.length_a   1.000
_cell.length_b   1.000
_cell.length_c   1.000
_cell.angle_alpha   90.00
_cell.angle_beta   90.00
_cell.angle_gamma   90.00
#
_symmetry.space_group_name_H-M   'P 1'
#
loop_
_entity.id
_entity.type
_entity.pdbx_description
1 polymer ?
#
loop_
_entity_poly.entity_id
_entity_poly.type
_entity_poly.pdbx_seq_one_letter_code
_entity_poly.pdbx_strand_id
1 'polypeptide(L)'
;MMKNITVVEPKKLDEQILKTEKCVCFVFTSLGNKEPYIESLEKYLKGEASSAAHALEKEQWFLSVDVANVMRQKAKLFSDFAEANKENKNITFLIMGQTDENHKGSSIYLYQAGSHPNTDFEPLSKPEKITVSDIDCDKVSVEISPPKFGAKNITSYRVEFKVEGEEEWRQITAGSAEVTLKDLELNTEHRVRCRAVTGVGVSPVHELEETVRTLPCSAPRKLQVEVHSTEMSVKWEKPAAVAQNTDMLGYVVEYAQSEDGQALQWKQEYSVVQRLDIPGLQAGTQYAVRVHCDCGFSGRSKDTEIMYVVTTKRQYERTAEYLKNISKEIKSSSYLRSSNCP
;
A
#
# COMPACT_ATOMS: atom_id res chain seq x y z
N MET A 1 -0.21 -13.15 30.57
CA MET A 1 1.19 -13.60 30.75
C MET A 1 1.64 -14.20 29.42
N MET A 2 2.68 -13.63 28.78
CA MET A 2 3.29 -14.22 27.58
C MET A 2 3.94 -15.54 27.96
N LYS A 3 3.46 -16.66 27.41
CA LYS A 3 3.81 -18.02 27.88
C LYS A 3 5.22 -18.50 27.48
N ASN A 4 5.96 -17.73 26.66
CA ASN A 4 7.19 -18.19 25.99
C ASN A 4 8.40 -17.25 26.16
N ILE A 5 8.44 -16.42 27.21
CA ILE A 5 9.56 -15.53 27.48
C ILE A 5 10.29 -16.00 28.73
N THR A 6 11.61 -16.19 28.63
CA THR A 6 12.44 -16.67 29.74
C THR A 6 13.30 -15.55 30.30
N VAL A 7 13.29 -15.37 31.61
CA VAL A 7 14.24 -14.47 32.30
C VAL A 7 15.53 -15.23 32.56
N VAL A 8 16.66 -14.67 32.14
CA VAL A 8 17.97 -15.35 32.15
C VAL A 8 19.00 -14.49 32.85
N GLU A 9 19.79 -15.11 33.72
CA GLU A 9 20.97 -14.48 34.32
C GLU A 9 22.10 -14.39 33.28
N PRO A 10 22.91 -13.31 33.25
CA PRO A 10 23.96 -13.14 32.25
C PRO A 10 24.90 -14.33 32.10
N LYS A 11 25.21 -15.01 33.21
CA LYS A 11 26.11 -16.18 33.23
C LYS A 11 25.55 -17.42 32.51
N LYS A 12 24.23 -17.49 32.31
CA LYS A 12 23.53 -18.61 31.65
C LYS A 12 23.08 -18.26 30.24
N LEU A 13 23.48 -17.09 29.73
CA LEU A 13 23.03 -16.59 28.43
C LEU A 13 23.56 -17.46 27.28
N ASP A 14 24.83 -17.85 27.32
CA ASP A 14 25.47 -18.65 26.26
C ASP A 14 24.76 -19.99 26.06
N GLU A 15 24.36 -20.66 27.16
CA GLU A 15 23.61 -21.91 27.10
C GLU A 15 22.25 -21.77 26.42
N GLN A 16 21.62 -20.58 26.50
CA GLN A 16 20.30 -20.32 25.94
C GLN A 16 20.38 -19.89 24.48
N ILE A 17 21.34 -19.06 24.12
CA ILE A 17 21.55 -18.61 22.73
C ILE A 17 21.84 -19.79 21.82
N LEU A 18 22.58 -20.80 22.29
CA LEU A 18 22.92 -21.99 21.51
C LEU A 18 21.73 -22.93 21.23
N LYS A 19 20.57 -22.73 21.87
CA LYS A 19 19.40 -23.61 21.70
C LYS A 19 18.63 -23.35 20.41
N THR A 20 18.75 -22.16 19.83
CA THR A 20 17.98 -21.75 18.64
C THR A 20 18.83 -20.92 17.69
N GLU A 21 18.48 -20.92 16.41
CA GLU A 21 19.21 -20.14 15.39
C GLU A 21 19.25 -18.63 15.70
N LYS A 22 18.16 -18.11 16.26
CA LYS A 22 17.99 -16.68 16.57
C LYS A 22 17.48 -16.51 17.99
N CYS A 23 18.08 -15.60 18.73
CA CYS A 23 17.61 -15.21 20.05
C CYS A 23 17.42 -13.69 20.10
N VAL A 24 16.20 -13.26 20.40
CA VAL A 24 15.87 -11.84 20.62
C VAL A 24 15.77 -11.62 22.12
N CYS A 25 16.60 -10.71 22.64
CA CYS A 25 16.73 -10.48 24.07
C CYS A 25 16.35 -9.05 24.43
N PHE A 26 15.40 -8.86 25.34
CA PHE A 26 15.14 -7.58 25.96
C PHE A 26 16.09 -7.38 27.14
N VAL A 27 16.96 -6.40 27.03
CA VAL A 27 18.06 -6.16 27.97
C VAL A 27 17.80 -4.89 28.77
N PHE A 28 17.75 -5.01 30.09
CA PHE A 28 17.82 -3.88 31.00
C PHE A 28 19.28 -3.45 31.13
N THR A 29 19.63 -2.37 30.43
CA THR A 29 21.01 -1.95 30.18
C THR A 29 21.65 -1.20 31.36
N SER A 30 20.83 -0.71 32.29
CA SER A 30 21.28 0.14 33.41
C SER A 30 21.20 -0.53 34.78
N LEU A 31 21.00 -1.85 34.85
CA LEU A 31 20.88 -2.58 36.12
C LEU A 31 22.23 -3.09 36.70
N GLY A 32 23.32 -3.07 35.93
CA GLY A 32 24.59 -3.66 36.35
C GLY A 32 25.69 -2.70 36.79
N ASN A 33 25.49 -1.38 36.64
CA ASN A 33 26.43 -0.36 37.12
C ASN A 33 26.05 0.14 38.51
N LYS A 34 27.05 0.46 39.33
CA LYS A 34 26.82 1.21 40.57
C LYS A 34 26.30 2.59 40.20
N GLU A 35 25.09 2.89 40.65
CA GLU A 35 24.48 4.18 40.38
C GLU A 35 25.18 5.27 41.22
N PRO A 36 25.77 6.32 40.62
CA PRO A 36 26.57 7.31 41.33
C PRO A 36 25.84 7.99 42.48
N TYR A 37 24.52 8.23 42.34
CA TYR A 37 23.70 8.75 43.43
C TYR A 37 23.57 7.76 44.60
N ILE A 38 23.26 6.48 44.33
CA ILE A 38 23.12 5.46 45.36
C ILE A 38 24.46 5.22 46.06
N GLU A 39 25.56 5.18 45.32
CA GLU A 39 26.90 5.06 45.89
C GLU A 39 27.24 6.27 46.78
N SER A 40 26.87 7.48 46.35
CA SER A 40 27.07 8.69 47.15
C SER A 40 26.19 8.73 48.40
N LEU A 41 24.95 8.24 48.31
CA LEU A 41 24.05 8.08 49.45
C LEU A 41 24.59 7.05 50.44
N GLU A 42 25.12 5.92 49.97
CA GLU A 42 25.77 4.93 50.83
C GLU A 42 26.97 5.50 51.57
N LYS A 43 27.85 6.24 50.86
CA LYS A 43 29.01 6.93 51.48
C LYS A 43 28.57 7.97 52.51
N TYR A 44 27.49 8.71 52.21
CA TYR A 44 26.88 9.65 53.15
C TYR A 44 26.36 8.95 54.41
N LEU A 45 25.59 7.86 54.25
CA LEU A 45 25.06 7.06 55.37
C LEU A 45 26.17 6.42 56.22
N LYS A 46 27.33 6.11 55.61
CA LYS A 46 28.51 5.58 56.30
C LYS A 46 29.39 6.65 56.97
N GLY A 47 29.05 7.94 56.81
CA GLY A 47 29.78 9.04 57.45
C GLY A 47 31.11 9.42 56.77
N GLU A 48 31.33 9.00 55.52
CA GLU A 48 32.59 9.22 54.78
C GLU A 48 32.66 10.58 54.02
N ALA A 49 31.57 11.38 54.03
CA ALA A 49 31.35 12.73 53.40
C ALA A 49 31.53 12.82 51.86
N SER A 50 30.72 13.57 51.08
CA SER A 50 30.53 15.05 50.99
C SER A 50 29.16 15.43 50.38
N SER A 51 28.74 16.69 50.49
CA SER A 51 27.47 17.33 50.12
C SER A 51 27.04 17.30 48.64
N ALA A 52 27.62 16.40 47.82
CA ALA A 52 27.37 16.29 46.38
C ALA A 52 26.12 15.49 46.00
N ALA A 53 25.45 14.85 46.96
CA ALA A 53 24.28 13.99 46.70
C ALA A 53 23.14 14.71 45.95
N HIS A 54 22.91 16.01 46.23
CA HIS A 54 21.87 16.80 45.57
C HIS A 54 22.13 17.10 44.08
N ALA A 55 23.40 17.15 43.65
CA ALA A 55 23.74 17.33 42.23
C ALA A 55 23.51 16.02 41.46
N LEU A 56 23.87 14.88 42.06
CA LEU A 56 23.71 13.54 41.50
C LEU A 56 22.26 13.06 41.49
N GLU A 57 21.40 13.58 42.38
CA GLU A 57 19.97 13.29 42.43
C GLU A 57 19.26 13.68 41.12
N LYS A 58 19.71 14.74 40.45
CA LYS A 58 19.15 15.23 39.18
C LYS A 58 19.59 14.42 37.95
N GLU A 59 20.56 13.53 38.10
CA GLU A 59 21.12 12.73 37.00
C GLU A 59 20.62 11.27 36.97
N GLN A 60 19.71 10.92 37.89
CA GLN A 60 19.13 9.59 38.01
C GLN A 60 18.36 9.20 36.75
N TRP A 61 18.91 8.26 35.98
CA TRP A 61 18.31 7.82 34.72
C TRP A 61 16.89 7.28 34.90
N PHE A 62 16.58 6.68 36.06
CA PHE A 62 15.28 6.10 36.37
C PHE A 62 14.20 7.12 36.74
N LEU A 63 14.57 8.38 37.02
CA LEU A 63 13.63 9.50 37.14
C LEU A 63 13.40 10.22 35.82
N SER A 64 14.20 9.94 34.79
CA SER A 64 14.00 10.53 33.46
C SER A 64 12.74 9.97 32.81
N VAL A 65 11.78 10.88 32.54
CA VAL A 65 10.56 10.56 31.79
C VAL A 65 10.88 10.03 30.39
N ASP A 66 11.90 10.60 29.74
CA ASP A 66 12.32 10.17 28.40
C ASP A 66 12.86 8.74 28.41
N VAL A 67 13.74 8.41 29.38
CA VAL A 67 14.26 7.04 29.52
C VAL A 67 13.12 6.07 29.82
N ALA A 68 12.21 6.42 30.73
CA ALA A 68 11.04 5.60 31.03
C ALA A 68 10.14 5.39 29.79
N ASN A 69 9.93 6.41 28.97
CA ASN A 69 9.15 6.32 27.74
C ASN A 69 9.82 5.41 26.70
N VAL A 70 11.13 5.57 26.48
CA VAL A 70 11.90 4.70 25.57
C VAL A 70 11.87 3.25 26.05
N MET A 71 12.01 3.00 27.35
CA MET A 71 11.91 1.66 27.92
C MET A 71 10.54 1.02 27.68
N ARG A 72 9.45 1.76 27.91
CA ARG A 72 8.09 1.28 27.65
C ARG A 72 7.86 0.99 26.17
N GLN A 73 8.39 1.84 25.28
CA GLN A 73 8.28 1.64 23.84
C GLN A 73 9.03 0.38 23.40
N LYS A 74 10.27 0.18 23.85
CA LYS A 74 11.04 -1.04 23.53
C LYS A 74 10.39 -2.29 24.12
N ALA A 75 9.88 -2.22 25.36
CA ALA A 75 9.17 -3.34 25.97
C ALA A 75 7.93 -3.72 25.18
N LYS A 76 7.15 -2.73 24.72
CA LYS A 76 6.00 -2.96 23.84
C LYS A 76 6.41 -3.55 22.49
N LEU A 77 7.46 -3.00 21.87
CA LEU A 77 7.96 -3.50 20.59
C LEU A 77 8.43 -4.96 20.68
N PHE A 78 9.19 -5.28 21.72
CA PHE A 78 9.63 -6.65 22.02
C PHE A 78 8.46 -7.59 22.25
N SER A 79 7.51 -7.20 23.11
CA SER A 79 6.29 -7.96 23.42
C SER A 79 5.47 -8.27 22.19
N ASP A 80 5.15 -7.25 21.40
CA ASP A 80 4.30 -7.39 20.20
C ASP A 80 5.00 -8.29 19.16
N PHE A 81 6.32 -8.13 18.98
CA PHE A 81 7.10 -8.98 18.07
C PHE A 81 7.22 -10.42 18.57
N ALA A 82 7.37 -10.64 19.88
CA ALA A 82 7.41 -11.98 20.48
C ALA A 82 6.07 -12.72 20.28
N GLU A 83 4.96 -12.04 20.52
CA GLU A 83 3.62 -12.61 20.32
C GLU A 83 3.37 -12.94 18.83
N ALA A 84 3.80 -12.06 17.92
CA ALA A 84 3.68 -12.29 16.48
C ALA A 84 4.47 -13.50 15.97
N ASN A 85 5.53 -13.90 16.68
CA ASN A 85 6.43 -14.99 16.31
C ASN A 85 6.37 -16.17 17.28
N LYS A 86 5.36 -16.26 18.14
CA LYS A 86 5.26 -17.30 19.18
C LYS A 86 5.25 -18.74 18.65
N GLU A 87 4.79 -18.94 17.41
CA GLU A 87 4.76 -20.24 16.74
C GLU A 87 6.08 -20.55 15.99
N ASN A 88 6.98 -19.57 15.87
CA ASN A 88 8.27 -19.73 15.18
C ASN A 88 9.31 -20.34 16.12
N LYS A 89 9.52 -21.66 16.00
CA LYS A 89 10.45 -22.44 16.82
C LYS A 89 11.93 -22.08 16.60
N ASN A 90 12.27 -21.32 15.56
CA ASN A 90 13.65 -20.90 15.29
C ASN A 90 14.04 -19.62 16.06
N ILE A 91 13.09 -19.00 16.77
CA ILE A 91 13.31 -17.76 17.54
C ILE A 91 13.04 -18.03 19.02
N THR A 92 14.01 -17.70 19.87
CA THR A 92 13.82 -17.64 21.32
C THR A 92 13.72 -16.20 21.81
N PHE A 93 12.85 -15.94 22.78
CA PHE A 93 12.67 -14.63 23.41
C PHE A 93 13.13 -14.65 24.87
N LEU A 94 14.09 -13.79 25.20
CA LEU A 94 14.70 -13.73 26.53
C LEU A 94 14.59 -12.32 27.15
N ILE A 95 14.66 -12.25 28.47
CA ILE A 95 14.82 -11.01 29.23
C ILE A 95 16.04 -11.16 30.15
N MET A 96 16.90 -10.15 30.19
CA MET A 96 18.05 -10.13 31.09
C MET A 96 18.43 -8.72 31.54
N GLY A 97 19.27 -8.64 32.58
CA GLY A 97 19.97 -7.40 32.93
C GLY A 97 21.45 -7.51 32.56
N GLN A 98 21.96 -6.56 31.79
CA GLN A 98 23.38 -6.49 31.42
C GLN A 98 23.77 -5.02 31.35
N THR A 99 24.95 -4.63 31.81
CA THR A 99 25.39 -3.25 31.67
C THR A 99 25.69 -2.90 30.22
N ASP A 100 25.15 -1.76 29.75
CA ASP A 100 25.57 -1.09 28.52
C ASP A 100 25.55 0.43 28.75
N GLU A 101 26.74 1.04 28.72
CA GLU A 101 26.91 2.47 29.00
C GLU A 101 26.44 3.36 27.85
N ASN A 102 26.35 2.82 26.63
CA ASN A 102 25.93 3.56 25.45
C ASN A 102 24.40 3.71 25.37
N HIS A 103 23.66 2.79 26.02
CA HIS A 103 22.21 2.75 25.96
C HIS A 103 21.61 2.78 27.37
N LYS A 104 21.18 3.94 27.86
CA LYS A 104 20.50 4.03 29.16
C LYS A 104 19.10 3.40 29.14
N GLY A 105 18.73 2.71 30.21
CA GLY A 105 17.42 2.11 30.42
C GLY A 105 17.30 0.67 29.87
N SER A 106 16.97 0.53 28.59
CA SER A 106 16.82 -0.79 27.95
C SER A 106 17.16 -0.80 26.46
N SER A 107 17.52 -1.98 25.95
CA SER A 107 17.75 -2.25 24.53
C SER A 107 17.26 -3.64 24.13
N ILE A 108 17.15 -3.89 22.83
CA ILE A 108 16.78 -5.20 22.29
C ILE A 108 17.95 -5.72 21.48
N TYR A 109 18.53 -6.83 21.90
CA TYR A 109 19.66 -7.44 21.23
C TYR A 109 19.20 -8.64 20.41
N LEU A 110 19.87 -8.84 19.27
CA LEU A 110 19.69 -10.04 18.46
C LEU A 110 20.99 -10.85 18.43
N TYR A 111 20.90 -12.10 18.84
CA TYR A 111 21.97 -13.08 18.74
C TYR A 111 21.65 -14.05 17.60
N GLN A 112 22.63 -14.30 16.73
CA GLN A 112 22.49 -15.23 15.59
C GLN A 112 23.73 -16.13 15.50
N ALA A 113 23.52 -17.44 15.45
CA ALA A 113 24.52 -18.44 15.07
C ALA A 113 25.94 -18.26 15.67
N GLY A 114 26.04 -17.91 16.96
CA GLY A 114 27.33 -17.75 17.66
C GLY A 114 28.12 -16.47 17.31
N SER A 115 27.51 -15.52 16.61
CA SER A 115 28.10 -14.20 16.34
C SER A 115 27.91 -13.24 17.51
N HIS A 116 28.71 -12.16 17.53
CA HIS A 116 28.50 -11.04 18.46
C HIS A 116 27.06 -10.51 18.34
N PRO A 117 26.41 -10.12 19.46
CA PRO A 117 25.07 -9.59 19.42
C PRO A 117 24.99 -8.34 18.56
N ASN A 118 23.94 -8.25 17.74
CA ASN A 118 23.52 -6.98 17.16
C ASN A 118 22.77 -6.18 18.25
N THR A 119 23.43 -5.17 18.80
CA THR A 119 22.89 -4.31 19.85
C THR A 119 21.93 -3.23 19.35
N ASP A 120 21.96 -2.96 18.05
CA ASP A 120 21.14 -1.96 17.37
C ASP A 120 19.92 -2.62 16.68
N PHE A 121 19.60 -3.85 17.08
CA PHE A 121 18.49 -4.58 16.51
C PHE A 121 17.15 -3.91 16.85
N GLU A 122 16.38 -3.63 15.80
CA GLU A 122 15.05 -3.06 15.90
C GLU A 122 14.02 -4.07 15.35
N PRO A 123 13.21 -4.71 16.21
CA PRO A 123 12.16 -5.62 15.77
C PRO A 123 11.12 -4.92 14.90
N LEU A 124 10.46 -5.69 14.02
CA LEU A 124 9.37 -5.16 13.21
C LEU A 124 8.20 -4.74 14.10
N SER A 125 7.80 -3.48 14.01
CA SER A 125 6.48 -3.06 14.47
C SER A 125 5.38 -3.47 13.49
N LYS A 126 4.12 -3.33 13.90
CA LYS A 126 2.97 -3.44 13.00
C LYS A 126 3.15 -2.50 11.79
N PRO A 127 2.77 -2.91 10.56
CA PRO A 127 2.65 -2.00 9.41
C PRO A 127 1.77 -0.79 9.77
N GLU A 128 2.09 0.40 9.26
CA GLU A 128 1.41 1.62 9.69
C GLU A 128 -0.02 1.72 9.14
N LYS A 129 -0.21 1.36 7.87
CA LYS A 129 -1.49 1.46 7.18
C LYS A 129 -1.60 0.43 6.07
N ILE A 130 -2.83 0.00 5.79
CA ILE A 130 -3.21 -0.70 4.56
C ILE A 130 -4.24 0.18 3.86
N THR A 131 -4.02 0.50 2.59
CA THR A 131 -4.97 1.25 1.75
C THR A 131 -5.36 0.43 0.55
N VAL A 132 -6.66 0.37 0.27
CA VAL A 132 -7.15 -0.22 -0.98
C VAL A 132 -6.89 0.77 -2.10
N SER A 133 -6.06 0.39 -3.08
CA SER A 133 -5.70 1.25 -4.21
C SER A 133 -6.61 1.01 -5.41
N ASP A 134 -7.12 -0.21 -5.57
CA ASP A 134 -7.98 -0.58 -6.70
C ASP A 134 -8.86 -1.79 -6.34
N ILE A 135 -10.10 -1.80 -6.87
CA ILE A 135 -11.07 -2.88 -6.67
C ILE A 135 -11.62 -3.28 -8.03
N ASP A 136 -11.53 -4.57 -8.34
CA ASP A 136 -12.12 -5.20 -9.52
C ASP A 136 -13.18 -6.24 -9.10
N CYS A 137 -13.76 -6.93 -10.07
CA CYS A 137 -14.72 -8.00 -9.84
C CYS A 137 -14.09 -9.26 -9.23
N ASP A 138 -12.82 -9.55 -9.53
CA ASP A 138 -12.11 -10.75 -9.08
C ASP A 138 -10.78 -10.44 -8.36
N LYS A 139 -10.47 -9.14 -8.17
CA LYS A 139 -9.19 -8.65 -7.67
C LYS A 139 -9.37 -7.45 -6.75
N VAL A 140 -8.46 -7.34 -5.80
CA VAL A 140 -8.31 -6.15 -4.95
C VAL A 140 -6.82 -5.86 -4.83
N SER A 141 -6.42 -4.63 -5.15
CA SER A 141 -5.05 -4.16 -4.94
C SER A 141 -4.97 -3.34 -3.66
N VAL A 142 -3.96 -3.63 -2.85
CA VAL A 142 -3.67 -2.93 -1.61
C VAL A 142 -2.25 -2.40 -1.60
N GLU A 143 -2.08 -1.24 -0.98
CA GLU A 143 -0.79 -0.62 -0.71
C GLU A 143 -0.54 -0.62 0.80
N ILE A 144 0.65 -1.06 1.20
CA ILE A 144 1.02 -1.26 2.61
C ILE A 144 2.07 -0.22 2.99
N SER A 145 1.77 0.64 3.95
CA SER A 145 2.78 1.52 4.52
C SER A 145 3.74 0.73 5.42
N PRO A 146 5.06 0.91 5.27
CA PRO A 146 6.04 0.15 6.03
C PRO A 146 5.86 0.38 7.54
N PRO A 147 6.26 -0.58 8.39
CA PRO A 147 6.35 -0.39 9.83
C PRO A 147 7.21 0.81 10.22
N LYS A 148 6.83 1.48 11.31
CA LYS A 148 7.65 2.54 11.91
C LYS A 148 9.02 2.06 12.39
N PHE A 149 9.08 0.83 12.90
CA PHE A 149 10.29 0.21 13.45
C PHE A 149 10.65 -1.06 12.68
N GLY A 150 11.94 -1.26 12.40
CA GLY A 150 12.49 -2.47 11.76
C GLY A 150 12.32 -2.52 10.24
N ALA A 151 11.85 -1.45 9.59
CA ALA A 151 11.52 -1.47 8.15
C ALA A 151 12.72 -1.65 7.21
N LYS A 152 13.93 -1.31 7.65
CA LYS A 152 15.15 -1.36 6.82
C LYS A 152 15.47 -2.75 6.25
N ASN A 153 15.05 -3.81 6.94
CA ASN A 153 15.41 -5.19 6.63
C ASN A 153 14.22 -6.02 6.11
N ILE A 154 13.14 -5.36 5.68
CA ILE A 154 11.97 -6.05 5.13
C ILE A 154 12.35 -6.75 3.84
N THR A 155 12.03 -8.04 3.77
CA THR A 155 12.26 -8.88 2.59
C THR A 155 10.99 -9.14 1.80
N SER A 156 9.83 -9.11 2.46
CA SER A 156 8.52 -9.33 1.85
C SER A 156 7.38 -8.89 2.76
N TYR A 157 6.18 -8.81 2.20
CA TYR A 157 4.92 -8.69 2.92
C TYR A 157 4.10 -9.97 2.76
N ARG A 158 3.49 -10.40 3.86
CA ARG A 158 2.53 -11.49 3.88
C ARG A 158 1.14 -10.87 4.00
N VAL A 159 0.33 -11.03 2.96
CA VAL A 159 -1.05 -10.55 2.94
C VAL A 159 -1.98 -11.73 3.04
N GLU A 160 -2.90 -11.66 3.97
CA GLU A 160 -3.90 -12.68 4.25
C GLU A 160 -5.29 -12.09 4.00
N PHE A 161 -6.17 -12.85 3.37
CA PHE A 161 -7.52 -12.42 3.06
C PHE A 161 -8.51 -13.57 3.14
N LYS A 162 -9.77 -13.26 3.42
CA LYS A 162 -10.86 -14.22 3.51
C LYS A 162 -12.19 -13.56 3.16
N VAL A 163 -13.21 -14.34 2.87
CA VAL A 163 -14.59 -13.85 2.80
C VAL A 163 -15.03 -13.46 4.23
N GLU A 164 -15.80 -12.37 4.35
CA GLU A 164 -16.39 -11.97 5.63
C GLU A 164 -17.28 -13.10 6.17
N GLY A 165 -17.09 -13.45 7.45
CA GLY A 165 -17.79 -14.57 8.08
C GLY A 165 -17.13 -15.95 7.92
N GLU A 166 -16.17 -16.13 7.01
CA GLU A 166 -15.38 -17.37 6.94
C GLU A 166 -14.29 -17.40 8.02
N GLU A 167 -13.79 -18.59 8.36
CA GLU A 167 -12.71 -18.76 9.34
C GLU A 167 -11.32 -18.83 8.70
N GLU A 168 -11.23 -19.45 7.52
CA GLU A 168 -9.96 -19.73 6.86
C GLU A 168 -9.41 -18.51 6.12
N TRP A 169 -8.14 -18.20 6.38
CA TRP A 169 -7.42 -17.13 5.70
C TRP A 169 -6.60 -17.71 4.54
N ARG A 170 -6.81 -17.19 3.32
CA ARG A 170 -5.90 -17.38 2.19
C ARG A 170 -4.69 -16.45 2.37
N GLN A 171 -3.52 -16.87 1.92
CA GLN A 171 -2.27 -16.13 2.11
C GLN A 171 -1.49 -15.99 0.80
N ILE A 172 -0.94 -14.80 0.58
CA ILE A 172 0.07 -14.53 -0.45
C ILE A 172 1.30 -13.86 0.17
N THR A 173 2.45 -14.05 -0.46
CA THR A 173 3.70 -13.37 -0.08
C THR A 173 4.18 -12.55 -1.27
N ALA A 174 4.46 -11.27 -1.04
CA ALA A 174 4.87 -10.32 -2.06
C ALA A 174 6.20 -9.65 -1.68
N GLY A 175 7.09 -9.44 -2.66
CA GLY A 175 8.34 -8.71 -2.46
C GLY A 175 8.18 -7.19 -2.46
N SER A 176 6.99 -6.68 -2.79
CA SER A 176 6.64 -5.26 -2.82
C SER A 176 5.56 -4.94 -1.79
N ALA A 177 5.46 -3.66 -1.42
CA ALA A 177 4.40 -3.10 -0.58
C ALA A 177 3.06 -2.94 -1.33
N GLU A 178 3.09 -2.97 -2.66
CA GLU A 178 1.90 -3.01 -3.51
C GLU A 178 1.57 -4.48 -3.84
N VAL A 179 0.36 -4.90 -3.49
CA VAL A 179 -0.04 -6.29 -3.54
C VAL A 179 -1.44 -6.43 -4.14
N THR A 180 -1.57 -7.24 -5.19
CA THR A 180 -2.86 -7.57 -5.80
C THR A 180 -3.34 -8.95 -5.36
N LEU A 181 -4.45 -8.99 -4.64
CA LEU A 181 -5.24 -10.18 -4.36
C LEU A 181 -5.98 -10.58 -5.64
N LYS A 182 -5.97 -11.87 -5.97
CA LYS A 182 -6.58 -12.43 -7.19
C LYS A 182 -7.51 -13.58 -6.84
N ASP A 183 -8.33 -13.97 -7.82
CA ASP A 183 -9.26 -15.10 -7.72
C ASP A 183 -10.21 -14.92 -6.52
N LEU A 184 -10.72 -13.69 -6.38
CA LEU A 184 -11.73 -13.32 -5.40
C LEU A 184 -13.14 -13.61 -5.94
N GLU A 185 -14.06 -13.84 -5.02
CA GLU A 185 -15.45 -14.06 -5.36
C GLU A 185 -16.10 -12.73 -5.75
N LEU A 186 -16.96 -12.73 -6.76
CA LEU A 186 -17.60 -11.52 -7.26
C LEU A 186 -18.65 -11.01 -6.26
N ASN A 187 -18.87 -9.70 -6.21
CA ASN A 187 -19.85 -9.04 -5.34
C ASN A 187 -19.76 -9.47 -3.85
N THR A 188 -18.57 -9.79 -3.36
CA THR A 188 -18.36 -10.43 -2.06
C THR A 188 -17.49 -9.57 -1.15
N GLU A 189 -17.84 -9.52 0.13
CA GLU A 189 -17.08 -8.78 1.15
C GLU A 189 -15.93 -9.62 1.67
N HIS A 190 -14.75 -9.01 1.72
CA HIS A 190 -13.52 -9.64 2.16
C HIS A 190 -12.86 -8.88 3.30
N ARG A 191 -12.28 -9.61 4.24
CA ARG A 191 -11.31 -9.06 5.21
C ARG A 191 -9.91 -9.21 4.66
N VAL A 192 -9.08 -8.20 4.89
CA VAL A 192 -7.69 -8.19 4.47
C VAL A 192 -6.81 -7.80 5.65
N ARG A 193 -5.73 -8.55 5.87
CA ARG A 193 -4.72 -8.24 6.87
C ARG A 193 -3.32 -8.49 6.32
N CYS A 194 -2.31 -7.84 6.88
CA CYS A 194 -0.94 -7.98 6.43
C CYS A 194 0.07 -8.01 7.58
N ARG A 195 1.24 -8.56 7.28
CA ARG A 195 2.44 -8.54 8.11
C ARG A 195 3.64 -8.20 7.24
N ALA A 196 4.57 -7.42 7.76
CA ALA A 196 5.91 -7.30 7.20
C ALA A 196 6.75 -8.53 7.61
N VAL A 197 7.67 -8.93 6.75
CA VAL A 197 8.54 -10.10 6.96
C VAL A 197 10.00 -9.66 6.82
N THR A 198 10.85 -10.10 7.74
CA THR A 198 12.31 -9.95 7.67
C THR A 198 12.99 -11.31 7.72
N GLY A 199 14.31 -11.32 7.53
CA GLY A 199 15.12 -12.50 7.81
C GLY A 199 15.07 -12.98 9.26
N VAL A 200 14.62 -12.15 10.23
CA VAL A 200 14.52 -12.56 11.64
C VAL A 200 13.15 -13.20 11.92
N GLY A 201 12.07 -12.48 11.63
CA GLY A 201 10.71 -12.90 11.89
C GLY A 201 9.67 -11.99 11.22
N VAL A 202 8.41 -12.12 11.62
CA VAL A 202 7.28 -11.35 11.09
C VAL A 202 6.83 -10.26 12.04
N SER A 203 6.23 -9.19 11.51
CA SER A 203 5.60 -8.16 12.33
C SER A 203 4.31 -8.67 13.00
N PRO A 204 3.80 -7.93 14.01
CA PRO A 204 2.39 -7.96 14.36
C PRO A 204 1.50 -7.71 13.14
N VAL A 205 0.29 -8.25 13.19
CA VAL A 205 -0.69 -8.13 12.10
C VAL A 205 -1.32 -6.74 12.09
N HIS A 206 -1.43 -6.15 10.90
CA HIS A 206 -2.32 -5.03 10.63
C HIS A 206 -3.52 -5.58 9.86
N GLU A 207 -4.72 -5.39 10.36
CA GLU A 207 -5.96 -5.75 9.67
C GLU A 207 -6.68 -4.48 9.23
N LEU A 208 -7.22 -4.49 8.01
CA LEU A 208 -8.02 -3.40 7.50
C LEU A 208 -9.26 -3.22 8.40
N GLU A 209 -9.59 -1.97 8.74
CA GLU A 209 -10.71 -1.69 9.66
C GLU A 209 -12.06 -2.05 9.03
N GLU A 210 -12.21 -1.77 7.74
CA GLU A 210 -13.40 -2.05 6.95
C GLU A 210 -13.19 -3.25 6.03
N THR A 211 -14.28 -3.91 5.64
CA THR A 211 -14.29 -4.95 4.62
C THR A 211 -14.18 -4.34 3.22
N VAL A 212 -13.61 -5.09 2.28
CA VAL A 212 -13.55 -4.69 0.87
C VAL A 212 -14.53 -5.54 0.07
N ARG A 213 -15.45 -4.90 -0.66
CA ARG A 213 -16.41 -5.58 -1.53
C ARG A 213 -15.93 -5.57 -2.97
N THR A 214 -15.78 -6.74 -3.59
CA THR A 214 -15.48 -6.86 -5.03
C THR A 214 -16.65 -6.38 -5.89
N LEU A 215 -16.36 -6.00 -7.14
CA LEU A 215 -17.38 -5.51 -8.06
C LEU A 215 -18.34 -6.62 -8.52
N PRO A 216 -19.58 -6.27 -8.90
CA PRO A 216 -20.60 -7.25 -9.27
C PRO A 216 -20.36 -7.93 -10.61
N CYS A 217 -19.63 -7.30 -11.53
CA CYS A 217 -19.27 -7.89 -12.80
C CYS A 217 -17.98 -7.28 -13.34
N SER A 218 -17.35 -7.97 -14.29
CA SER A 218 -16.22 -7.42 -15.04
C SER A 218 -16.67 -6.22 -15.88
N ALA A 219 -15.71 -5.42 -16.37
CA ALA A 219 -16.02 -4.39 -17.37
C ALA A 219 -16.62 -5.01 -18.65
N PRO A 220 -17.40 -4.22 -19.44
CA PRO A 220 -17.76 -4.58 -20.81
C PRO A 220 -16.52 -4.93 -21.65
N ARG A 221 -16.69 -5.77 -22.67
CA ARG A 221 -15.56 -6.22 -23.50
C ARG A 221 -15.60 -5.60 -24.88
N LYS A 222 -14.45 -5.59 -25.57
CA LYS A 222 -14.31 -5.19 -26.98
C LYS A 222 -15.07 -3.90 -27.34
N LEU A 223 -14.78 -2.80 -26.64
CA LEU A 223 -15.29 -1.49 -27.00
C LEU A 223 -14.87 -1.14 -28.43
N GLN A 224 -15.81 -0.70 -29.25
CA GLN A 224 -15.60 -0.26 -30.62
C GLN A 224 -16.39 1.04 -30.84
N VAL A 225 -15.76 2.00 -31.51
CA VAL A 225 -16.39 3.29 -31.79
C VAL A 225 -16.22 3.61 -33.28
N GLU A 226 -17.34 3.65 -34.00
CA GLU A 226 -17.42 4.12 -35.38
C GLU A 226 -17.76 5.61 -35.35
N VAL A 227 -16.99 6.46 -36.04
CA VAL A 227 -17.15 7.92 -35.99
C VAL A 227 -17.59 8.52 -37.32
N HIS A 228 -18.48 9.50 -37.24
CA HIS A 228 -18.89 10.38 -38.32
C HIS A 228 -18.59 11.83 -37.96
N SER A 229 -19.12 12.80 -38.71
CA SER A 229 -18.77 14.21 -38.50
C SER A 229 -19.42 14.84 -37.28
N THR A 230 -20.62 14.41 -36.91
CA THR A 230 -21.39 14.98 -35.80
C THR A 230 -22.04 13.91 -34.94
N GLU A 231 -21.63 12.67 -35.12
CA GLU A 231 -22.16 11.52 -34.39
C GLU A 231 -21.09 10.43 -34.28
N MET A 232 -21.23 9.55 -33.30
CA MET A 232 -20.47 8.32 -33.19
C MET A 232 -21.39 7.16 -32.79
N SER A 233 -21.07 5.95 -33.24
CA SER A 233 -21.73 4.71 -32.87
C SER A 233 -20.81 3.88 -32.00
N VAL A 234 -21.16 3.75 -30.73
CA VAL A 234 -20.41 3.01 -29.71
C VAL A 234 -21.02 1.61 -29.59
N LYS A 235 -20.20 0.57 -29.68
CA LYS A 235 -20.60 -0.85 -29.56
C LYS A 235 -19.64 -1.57 -28.62
N TRP A 236 -20.14 -2.57 -27.90
CA TRP A 236 -19.32 -3.38 -26.99
C TRP A 236 -19.88 -4.80 -26.90
N GLU A 237 -19.23 -5.64 -26.10
CA GLU A 237 -19.68 -6.97 -25.73
C GLU A 237 -20.04 -7.02 -24.24
N LYS A 238 -20.90 -7.98 -23.87
CA LYS A 238 -21.24 -8.25 -22.47
C LYS A 238 -19.99 -8.54 -21.63
N PRO A 239 -20.01 -8.20 -20.32
CA PRO A 239 -18.94 -8.57 -19.42
C PRO A 239 -18.73 -10.09 -19.39
N ALA A 240 -17.50 -10.53 -19.14
CA ALA A 240 -17.16 -11.95 -19.12
C ALA A 240 -17.68 -12.65 -17.86
N ALA A 241 -17.70 -11.94 -16.73
CA ALA A 241 -18.10 -12.48 -15.45
C ALA A 241 -19.14 -11.56 -14.81
N VAL A 242 -20.20 -12.16 -14.25
CA VAL A 242 -21.29 -11.49 -13.55
C VAL A 242 -21.60 -12.33 -12.31
N ALA A 243 -21.70 -11.71 -11.15
CA ALA A 243 -22.04 -12.39 -9.91
C ALA A 243 -23.46 -13.00 -9.99
N GLN A 244 -23.69 -14.04 -9.19
CA GLN A 244 -25.03 -14.60 -9.04
C GLN A 244 -25.98 -13.56 -8.45
N ASN A 245 -27.25 -13.62 -8.83
CA ASN A 245 -28.31 -12.70 -8.36
C ASN A 245 -28.00 -11.21 -8.63
N THR A 246 -27.21 -10.92 -9.65
CA THR A 246 -26.97 -9.55 -10.10
C THR A 246 -27.88 -9.20 -11.27
N ASP A 247 -28.70 -8.17 -11.08
CA ASP A 247 -29.58 -7.64 -12.11
C ASP A 247 -28.80 -6.68 -13.02
N MET A 248 -28.40 -7.15 -14.20
CA MET A 248 -27.78 -6.30 -15.22
C MET A 248 -28.86 -5.45 -15.91
N LEU A 249 -29.01 -4.20 -15.46
CA LEU A 249 -30.01 -3.27 -15.96
C LEU A 249 -29.64 -2.69 -17.33
N GLY A 250 -28.35 -2.46 -17.57
CA GLY A 250 -27.87 -1.87 -18.81
C GLY A 250 -26.40 -1.46 -18.74
N TYR A 251 -26.07 -0.42 -19.50
CA TYR A 251 -24.74 0.12 -19.67
C TYR A 251 -24.80 1.64 -19.68
N VAL A 252 -23.81 2.26 -19.04
CA VAL A 252 -23.59 3.70 -19.09
C VAL A 252 -22.40 3.94 -20.02
N VAL A 253 -22.62 4.73 -21.06
CA VAL A 253 -21.58 5.20 -21.97
C VAL A 253 -21.18 6.60 -21.53
N GLU A 254 -19.92 6.77 -21.19
CA GLU A 254 -19.36 8.07 -20.89
C GLU A 254 -18.50 8.56 -22.06
N TYR A 255 -18.68 9.83 -22.43
CA TYR A 255 -17.89 10.47 -23.47
C TYR A 255 -17.57 11.92 -23.12
N ALA A 256 -16.39 12.38 -23.51
CA ALA A 256 -15.92 13.74 -23.24
C ALA A 256 -15.11 14.27 -24.43
N GLN A 257 -15.23 15.57 -24.72
CA GLN A 257 -14.28 16.23 -25.62
C GLN A 257 -12.91 16.25 -24.95
N SER A 258 -11.88 15.84 -25.71
CA SER A 258 -10.50 15.76 -25.25
C SER A 258 -9.69 16.87 -25.91
N GLU A 259 -9.10 17.73 -25.09
CA GLU A 259 -8.16 18.76 -25.50
C GLU A 259 -6.90 18.64 -24.64
N ASP A 260 -5.73 18.82 -25.25
CA ASP A 260 -4.45 18.63 -24.56
C ASP A 260 -4.36 19.51 -23.30
N GLY A 261 -4.12 18.86 -22.16
CA GLY A 261 -3.95 19.52 -20.86
C GLY A 261 -5.24 19.94 -20.15
N GLN A 262 -6.43 19.68 -20.70
CA GLN A 262 -7.70 19.95 -20.03
C GLN A 262 -8.30 18.70 -19.36
N ALA A 263 -8.98 18.90 -18.22
CA ALA A 263 -9.70 17.84 -17.54
C ALA A 263 -10.96 17.43 -18.33
N LEU A 264 -11.12 16.13 -18.57
CA LEU A 264 -12.26 15.58 -19.31
C LEU A 264 -13.58 15.86 -18.57
N GLN A 265 -14.49 16.56 -19.23
CA GLN A 265 -15.86 16.78 -18.76
C GLN A 265 -16.77 15.68 -19.34
N TRP A 266 -16.93 14.60 -18.57
CA TRP A 266 -17.71 13.44 -18.99
C TRP A 266 -19.20 13.73 -19.07
N LYS A 267 -19.79 13.42 -20.22
CA LYS A 267 -21.23 13.27 -20.42
C LYS A 267 -21.59 11.79 -20.37
N GLN A 268 -22.76 11.48 -19.85
CA GLN A 268 -23.24 10.11 -19.69
C GLN A 268 -24.51 9.90 -20.49
N GLU A 269 -24.61 8.75 -21.13
CA GLU A 269 -25.79 8.27 -21.82
C GLU A 269 -26.04 6.81 -21.47
N TYR A 270 -27.30 6.37 -21.53
CA TYR A 270 -27.70 5.04 -21.08
C TYR A 270 -28.16 4.15 -22.23
N SER A 271 -27.81 2.86 -22.19
CA SER A 271 -28.32 1.86 -23.13
C SER A 271 -28.59 0.53 -22.45
N VAL A 272 -29.73 -0.09 -22.77
CA VAL A 272 -30.10 -1.45 -22.32
C VAL A 272 -29.54 -2.55 -23.24
N VAL A 273 -28.95 -2.17 -24.38
CA VAL A 273 -28.31 -3.07 -25.36
C VAL A 273 -26.84 -2.71 -25.53
N GLN A 274 -26.05 -3.56 -26.18
CA GLN A 274 -24.60 -3.37 -26.34
C GLN A 274 -24.21 -2.38 -27.47
N ARG A 275 -25.03 -1.35 -27.67
CA ARG A 275 -24.83 -0.30 -28.65
C ARG A 275 -25.49 0.99 -28.20
N LEU A 276 -24.86 2.11 -28.52
CA LEU A 276 -25.44 3.45 -28.40
C LEU A 276 -24.92 4.35 -29.52
N ASP A 277 -25.82 5.06 -30.20
CA ASP A 277 -25.46 6.10 -31.16
C ASP A 277 -25.55 7.47 -30.46
N ILE A 278 -24.47 8.25 -30.50
CA ILE A 278 -24.34 9.53 -29.79
C ILE A 278 -24.27 10.66 -30.84
N PRO A 279 -25.35 11.43 -31.02
CA PRO A 279 -25.38 12.56 -31.94
C PRO A 279 -24.85 13.86 -31.30
N GLY A 280 -24.80 14.93 -32.10
CA GLY A 280 -24.54 16.30 -31.62
C GLY A 280 -23.07 16.59 -31.29
N LEU A 281 -22.14 15.82 -31.86
CA LEU A 281 -20.70 16.02 -31.68
C LEU A 281 -20.17 17.14 -32.57
N GLN A 282 -19.05 17.74 -32.16
CA GLN A 282 -18.29 18.67 -32.99
C GLN A 282 -17.44 17.90 -34.01
N ALA A 283 -17.35 18.41 -35.22
CA ALA A 283 -16.60 17.80 -36.32
C ALA A 283 -15.10 18.10 -36.21
N GLY A 284 -14.25 17.12 -36.50
CA GLY A 284 -12.80 17.28 -36.42
C GLY A 284 -12.26 17.37 -34.99
N THR A 285 -13.04 16.89 -34.00
CA THR A 285 -12.76 17.03 -32.58
C THR A 285 -12.43 15.67 -31.98
N GLN A 286 -11.46 15.62 -31.07
CA GLN A 286 -11.11 14.40 -30.35
C GLN A 286 -12.07 14.19 -29.17
N TYR A 287 -12.51 12.95 -28.99
CA TYR A 287 -13.34 12.50 -27.90
C TYR A 287 -12.71 11.31 -27.20
N ALA A 288 -12.82 11.28 -25.87
CA ALA A 288 -12.58 10.11 -25.04
C ALA A 288 -13.90 9.39 -24.79
N VAL A 289 -13.92 8.07 -24.85
CA VAL A 289 -15.12 7.22 -24.69
C VAL A 289 -14.79 6.03 -23.78
N ARG A 290 -15.66 5.73 -22.83
CA ARG A 290 -15.60 4.50 -22.00
C ARG A 290 -17.00 4.01 -21.65
N VAL A 291 -17.12 2.74 -21.30
CA VAL A 291 -18.40 2.12 -20.96
C VAL A 291 -18.26 1.31 -19.69
N HIS A 292 -19.28 1.34 -18.82
CA HIS A 292 -19.38 0.43 -17.69
C HIS A 292 -20.79 -0.17 -17.60
N CYS A 293 -20.91 -1.30 -16.91
CA CYS A 293 -22.19 -1.93 -16.62
C CYS A 293 -22.93 -1.18 -15.51
N ASP A 294 -24.25 -1.18 -15.59
CA ASP A 294 -25.17 -0.84 -14.50
C ASP A 294 -25.78 -2.15 -13.96
N CYS A 295 -25.42 -2.50 -12.74
CA CYS A 295 -25.83 -3.73 -12.05
C CYS A 295 -26.89 -3.46 -10.97
N GLY A 296 -27.62 -2.34 -11.10
CA GLY A 296 -28.69 -1.97 -10.19
C GLY A 296 -28.20 -1.82 -8.75
N PHE A 297 -28.88 -2.49 -7.82
CA PHE A 297 -28.52 -2.44 -6.39
C PHE A 297 -27.15 -3.03 -6.06
N SER A 298 -26.60 -3.88 -6.94
CA SER A 298 -25.25 -4.43 -6.75
C SER A 298 -24.14 -3.45 -7.15
N GLY A 299 -24.48 -2.30 -7.72
CA GLY A 299 -23.54 -1.25 -8.09
C GLY A 299 -23.19 -1.25 -9.57
N ARG A 300 -21.91 -1.01 -9.90
CA ARG A 300 -21.42 -0.92 -11.28
C ARG A 300 -20.11 -1.67 -11.48
N SER A 301 -19.77 -2.01 -12.72
CA SER A 301 -18.45 -2.53 -13.06
C SER A 301 -17.40 -1.42 -13.08
N LYS A 302 -16.13 -1.80 -13.29
CA LYS A 302 -15.13 -0.88 -13.82
C LYS A 302 -15.51 -0.39 -15.21
N ASP A 303 -14.93 0.73 -15.57
CA ASP A 303 -14.93 1.22 -16.94
C ASP A 303 -14.07 0.33 -17.83
N THR A 304 -14.41 0.26 -19.11
CA THR A 304 -13.47 -0.16 -20.16
C THR A 304 -12.25 0.77 -20.18
N GLU A 305 -11.15 0.30 -20.78
CA GLU A 305 -10.07 1.21 -21.19
C GLU A 305 -10.64 2.37 -22.03
N ILE A 306 -10.12 3.57 -21.79
CA ILE A 306 -10.57 4.78 -22.49
C ILE A 306 -10.14 4.68 -23.95
N MET A 307 -11.12 4.80 -24.86
CA MET A 307 -10.88 4.90 -26.29
C MET A 307 -10.92 6.35 -26.74
N TYR A 308 -9.83 6.82 -27.36
CA TYR A 308 -9.78 8.14 -27.97
C TYR A 308 -10.10 8.05 -29.46
N VAL A 309 -11.05 8.84 -29.93
CA VAL A 309 -11.48 8.90 -31.34
C VAL A 309 -11.57 10.34 -31.83
N VAL A 310 -11.46 10.57 -33.13
CA VAL A 310 -11.59 11.90 -33.74
C VAL A 310 -12.72 11.89 -34.75
N THR A 311 -13.72 12.76 -34.57
CA THR A 311 -14.82 12.90 -35.52
C THR A 311 -14.33 13.39 -36.88
N THR A 312 -14.97 12.96 -37.95
CA THR A 312 -14.54 13.37 -39.30
C THR A 312 -14.87 14.84 -39.54
N LYS A 313 -13.98 15.60 -40.21
CA LYS A 313 -14.32 16.95 -40.68
C LYS A 313 -15.52 16.91 -41.63
N ARG A 314 -16.31 17.99 -41.68
CA ARG A 314 -17.45 18.09 -42.61
C ARG A 314 -16.95 18.02 -44.06
N GLN A 315 -17.65 17.29 -44.93
CA GLN A 315 -17.27 17.18 -46.34
C GLN A 315 -17.09 18.55 -47.01
N TYR A 316 -17.96 19.52 -46.72
CA TYR A 316 -17.86 20.88 -47.27
C TYR A 316 -16.58 21.63 -46.87
N GLU A 317 -16.01 21.35 -45.70
CA GLU A 317 -14.72 21.94 -45.28
C GLU A 317 -13.56 21.33 -46.08
N ARG A 318 -13.59 20.01 -46.34
CA ARG A 318 -12.62 19.38 -47.25
C ARG A 318 -12.73 19.95 -48.66
N THR A 319 -13.94 20.15 -49.17
CA THR A 319 -14.15 20.77 -50.49
C THR A 319 -13.68 22.22 -50.51
N ALA A 320 -13.90 23.00 -49.44
CA ALA A 320 -13.44 24.38 -49.34
C ALA A 320 -11.91 24.49 -49.19
N GLU A 321 -11.26 23.62 -48.40
CA GLU A 321 -9.80 23.51 -48.32
C GLU A 321 -9.22 23.09 -49.68
N TYR A 322 -9.83 22.13 -50.36
CA TYR A 322 -9.46 21.70 -51.71
C TYR A 322 -9.59 22.84 -52.73
N LEU A 323 -10.72 23.57 -52.74
CA LEU A 323 -10.93 24.73 -53.60
C LEU A 323 -9.97 25.89 -53.27
N LYS A 324 -9.63 26.11 -51.99
CA LYS A 324 -8.61 27.08 -51.57
C LYS A 324 -7.22 26.70 -52.07
N ASN A 325 -6.87 25.42 -52.03
CA ASN A 325 -5.57 24.93 -52.55
C ASN A 325 -5.52 25.06 -54.08
N ILE A 326 -6.58 24.67 -54.81
CA ILE A 326 -6.68 24.91 -56.26
C ILE A 326 -6.53 26.41 -56.59
N SER A 327 -7.20 27.29 -55.85
CA SER A 327 -7.09 28.74 -56.08
C SER A 327 -5.65 29.25 -55.89
N LYS A 328 -4.93 28.74 -54.87
CA LYS A 328 -3.51 29.09 -54.66
C LYS A 328 -2.62 28.59 -55.79
N GLU A 329 -2.83 27.37 -56.28
CA GLU A 329 -2.07 26.81 -57.41
C GLU A 329 -2.32 27.61 -58.69
N ILE A 330 -3.58 27.94 -59.00
CA ILE A 330 -3.93 28.79 -60.15
C ILE A 330 -3.22 30.15 -60.07
N LYS A 331 -3.24 30.80 -58.90
CA LYS A 331 -2.51 32.06 -58.68
C LYS A 331 -1.02 31.88 -58.92
N SER A 332 -0.37 30.85 -58.36
CA SER A 332 1.06 30.59 -58.57
C SER A 332 1.44 30.34 -60.05
N SER A 333 0.58 29.64 -60.81
CA SER A 333 0.78 29.36 -62.23
C SER A 333 0.63 30.61 -63.11
N SER A 334 -0.21 31.57 -62.68
CA SER A 334 -0.41 32.83 -63.41
C SER A 334 0.78 33.78 -63.33
N TYR A 335 1.55 33.74 -62.23
CA TYR A 335 2.79 34.51 -62.07
C TYR A 335 3.96 33.96 -62.92
N LEU A 336 3.93 32.66 -63.27
CA LEU A 336 4.92 32.04 -64.15
C LEU A 336 4.63 32.27 -65.65
N ARG A 337 3.39 32.64 -66.02
CA ARG A 337 3.03 32.98 -67.41
C ARG A 337 3.21 34.46 -67.74
N SER A 338 3.22 35.36 -66.75
CA SER A 338 3.46 36.79 -66.97
C SER A 338 4.95 37.16 -67.11
N SER A 339 5.86 36.19 -66.97
CA SER A 339 7.32 36.38 -67.04
C SER A 339 7.94 35.96 -68.38
N ASN A 340 7.13 35.51 -69.35
CA ASN A 340 7.57 35.18 -70.72
C ASN A 340 6.68 35.88 -71.76
N CYS A 341 6.85 37.19 -71.90
CA CYS A 341 6.61 37.86 -73.19
C CYS A 341 7.92 38.59 -73.56
N PRO A 342 8.54 38.28 -74.71
CA PRO A 342 9.82 38.85 -75.15
C PRO A 342 9.72 40.33 -75.55
#